data_AF-A0A1U7DBD9-F1
#
_entry.id   AF-A0A1U7DBD9-F1
#
_cell.length_a   1.000
_cell.length_b   1.000
_cell.length_c   1.000
_cell.angle_alpha   90.00
_cell.angle_beta   90.00
_cell.angle_gamma   90.00
#
_symmetry.space_group_name_H-M   'P 1'
#
loop_
_entity.id
_entity.type
_entity.pdbx_description
1 polymer ?
#
loop_
_entity_poly.entity_id
_entity_poly.type
_entity_poly.pdbx_seq_one_letter_code
_entity_poly.pdbx_strand_id
1 'polypeptide(L)'
;MTVARVLHDGRADNSGWNVTGMRATASGTYDFEGVEAEILGKPGDYEREPHFEGGVWRYAALHVGGLEALAEAVRKSVAGFGDSATQAQMHRVAHIAGLAHSARLFVEDAAIQVEKPEARDLEVALSLAAREFVEGACLSGIAITDRALGTHSFSTGQTVERVRRDLSFFLRQADLDGKLQRAGQSLCQSDSPVGEIWHSR
;
A
#
# COMPACT_ATOMS: atom_id res chain seq x y z
N MET A 1 13.69 -16.33 15.09
CA MET A 1 12.59 -15.49 15.62
C MET A 1 12.04 -16.19 16.86
N THR A 2 11.35 -15.49 17.77
CA THR A 2 10.66 -16.12 18.89
C THR A 2 9.20 -15.73 18.86
N VAL A 3 8.31 -16.65 19.24
CA VAL A 3 6.88 -16.39 19.38
C VAL A 3 6.49 -16.49 20.84
N ALA A 4 5.75 -15.51 21.35
CA ALA A 4 5.31 -15.45 22.72
C ALA A 4 3.80 -15.25 22.76
N ARG A 5 3.12 -15.92 23.70
CA ARG A 5 1.70 -15.71 23.91
C ARG A 5 1.49 -14.51 24.84
N VAL A 6 0.97 -13.43 24.29
CA VAL A 6 0.72 -12.17 25.01
C VAL A 6 -0.77 -12.05 25.34
N LEU A 7 -1.15 -12.36 26.59
CA LEU A 7 -2.54 -12.35 27.08
C LEU A 7 -2.81 -11.28 28.15
N HIS A 8 -1.83 -10.43 28.45
CA HIS A 8 -1.90 -9.46 29.54
C HIS A 8 -2.01 -8.04 29.01
N ASP A 9 -3.23 -7.54 28.84
CA ASP A 9 -3.50 -6.20 28.30
C ASP A 9 -2.78 -5.07 29.06
N GLY A 10 -2.54 -5.24 30.37
CA GLY A 10 -1.82 -4.27 31.19
C GLY A 10 -0.33 -4.12 30.87
N ARG A 11 0.22 -4.95 29.98
CA ARG A 11 1.61 -4.84 29.49
C ARG A 11 1.71 -4.13 28.14
N ALA A 12 0.57 -3.85 27.49
CA ALA A 12 0.51 -3.09 26.25
C ALA A 12 0.28 -1.61 26.55
N ASP A 13 1.03 -0.74 25.90
CA ASP A 13 0.79 0.70 25.91
C ASP A 13 0.69 1.24 24.49
N ASN A 14 -0.53 1.61 24.09
CA ASN A 14 -0.84 2.26 22.82
C ASN A 14 -1.25 3.73 23.00
N SER A 15 -1.10 4.30 24.20
CA SER A 15 -1.51 5.68 24.50
C SER A 15 -0.76 6.72 23.66
N GLY A 16 0.45 6.37 23.21
CA GLY A 16 1.23 7.16 22.26
C GLY A 16 0.66 7.22 20.83
N TRP A 17 -0.34 6.38 20.48
CA TRP A 17 -0.95 6.36 19.16
C TRP A 17 -1.96 7.50 18.96
N ASN A 18 -1.44 8.72 18.88
CA ASN A 18 -2.21 9.93 18.62
C ASN A 18 -1.92 10.44 17.19
N VAL A 19 -2.56 9.82 16.21
CA VAL A 19 -2.30 10.04 14.77
C VAL A 19 -3.54 10.56 14.03
N THR A 20 -3.31 11.20 12.88
CA THR A 20 -4.38 11.84 12.08
C THR A 20 -5.17 10.86 11.20
N GLY A 21 -4.58 9.72 10.83
CA GLY A 21 -5.20 8.65 10.06
C GLY A 21 -4.86 7.29 10.63
N MET A 22 -5.56 6.25 10.19
CA MET A 22 -5.48 4.89 10.76
C MET A 22 -5.78 4.87 12.27
N ARG A 23 -6.65 5.77 12.73
CA ARG A 23 -6.99 5.97 14.16
C ARG A 23 -7.59 4.74 14.84
N ALA A 24 -8.17 3.83 14.07
CA ALA A 24 -8.77 2.59 14.56
C ALA A 24 -7.74 1.47 14.77
N THR A 25 -6.50 1.65 14.29
CA THR A 25 -5.41 0.73 14.61
C THR A 25 -4.85 1.05 16.00
N ALA A 26 -4.08 0.11 16.55
CA ALA A 26 -3.31 0.31 17.76
C ALA A 26 -1.85 -0.02 17.43
N SER A 27 -0.98 0.98 17.48
CA SER A 27 0.47 0.79 17.49
C SER A 27 1.02 1.31 18.80
N GLY A 28 2.02 0.64 19.34
CA GLY A 28 2.49 0.94 20.68
C GLY A 28 3.63 0.04 21.10
N THR A 29 3.85 0.00 22.40
CA THR A 29 4.87 -0.85 23.03
C THR A 29 4.22 -1.99 23.78
N TYR A 30 4.99 -3.05 24.02
CA TYR A 30 4.60 -4.16 24.86
C TYR A 30 5.78 -4.56 25.74
N ASP A 31 5.53 -4.73 27.04
CA ASP A 31 6.54 -5.18 27.99
C ASP A 31 6.69 -6.72 27.97
N PHE A 32 7.84 -7.18 27.46
CA PHE A 32 8.20 -8.59 27.36
C PHE A 32 9.01 -9.10 28.57
N GLU A 33 9.23 -8.31 29.63
CA GLU A 33 9.99 -8.76 30.80
C GLU A 33 9.34 -9.99 31.46
N GLY A 34 10.13 -11.06 31.57
CA GLY A 34 9.68 -12.33 32.14
C GLY A 34 8.64 -13.08 31.30
N VAL A 35 8.38 -12.68 30.04
CA VAL A 35 7.49 -13.40 29.14
C VAL A 35 8.23 -14.60 28.55
N GLU A 36 7.66 -15.79 28.71
CA GLU A 36 8.16 -17.00 28.07
C GLU A 36 7.86 -16.99 26.57
N ALA A 37 8.85 -17.40 25.78
CA ALA A 37 8.75 -17.43 24.32
C ALA A 37 9.32 -18.74 23.78
N GLU A 38 8.74 -19.21 22.68
CA GLU A 38 9.19 -20.36 21.93
C GLU A 38 10.03 -19.93 20.72
N ILE A 39 11.04 -20.71 20.37
CA ILE A 39 11.86 -20.44 19.19
C ILE A 39 11.05 -20.77 17.93
N LEU A 40 10.93 -19.80 17.03
CA LEU A 40 10.35 -19.95 15.71
C LEU A 40 11.44 -19.77 14.65
N GLY A 41 11.83 -20.88 14.02
CA GLY A 41 12.86 -20.93 12.98
C GLY A 41 14.27 -20.60 13.45
N LYS A 42 15.21 -20.57 12.51
CA LYS A 42 16.61 -20.17 12.71
C LYS A 42 16.79 -18.65 12.58
N PRO A 43 17.90 -18.08 13.06
CA PRO A 43 18.27 -16.71 12.72
C PRO A 43 18.26 -16.49 11.20
N GLY A 44 17.67 -15.39 10.74
CA GLY A 44 17.53 -15.05 9.31
C GLY A 44 16.33 -15.67 8.59
N ASP A 45 15.62 -16.65 9.17
CA ASP A 45 14.48 -17.29 8.49
C ASP A 45 13.31 -16.32 8.24
N TYR A 46 13.15 -15.29 9.07
CA TYR A 46 12.08 -14.31 8.94
C TYR A 46 12.25 -13.40 7.72
N GLU A 47 13.48 -13.04 7.40
CA GLU A 47 13.83 -12.08 6.34
C GLU A 47 14.09 -12.77 5.00
N ARG A 48 13.79 -14.06 4.91
CA ARG A 48 14.06 -14.86 3.71
C ARG A 48 13.11 -14.46 2.59
N GLU A 49 13.69 -14.08 1.46
CA GLU A 49 12.93 -13.85 0.24
C GLU A 49 12.45 -15.16 -0.41
N PRO A 50 11.31 -15.13 -1.12
CA PRO A 50 10.43 -13.97 -1.38
C PRO A 50 9.40 -13.71 -0.26
N HIS A 51 9.50 -14.40 0.88
CA HIS A 51 8.45 -14.39 1.90
C HIS A 51 8.40 -13.11 2.75
N PHE A 52 9.48 -12.33 2.75
CA PHE A 52 9.57 -11.08 3.50
C PHE A 52 9.17 -9.87 2.66
N GLU A 53 10.07 -9.34 1.82
CA GLU A 53 9.75 -8.19 0.97
C GLU A 53 8.98 -8.58 -0.29
N GLY A 54 9.08 -9.82 -0.79
CA GLY A 54 8.17 -10.23 -1.86
C GLY A 54 6.69 -10.05 -1.47
N GLY A 55 6.32 -10.24 -0.20
CA GLY A 55 4.97 -10.03 0.32
C GLY A 55 4.46 -8.58 0.33
N VAL A 56 5.27 -7.60 -0.09
CA VAL A 56 4.95 -6.17 -0.13
C VAL A 56 3.67 -5.87 -0.95
N TRP A 57 3.39 -6.66 -1.99
CA TRP A 57 2.18 -6.53 -2.82
C TRP A 57 0.87 -6.56 -1.99
N ARG A 58 0.84 -7.24 -0.84
CA ARG A 58 -0.38 -7.41 -0.03
C ARG A 58 -0.88 -6.10 0.57
N TYR A 59 0.02 -5.27 1.07
CA TYR A 59 -0.38 -3.95 1.56
C TYR A 59 -0.53 -2.93 0.42
N ALA A 60 0.19 -3.11 -0.70
CA ALA A 60 -0.09 -2.35 -1.92
C ALA A 60 -1.54 -2.60 -2.40
N ALA A 61 -2.05 -3.83 -2.32
CA ALA A 61 -3.45 -4.14 -2.63
C ALA A 61 -4.45 -3.38 -1.74
N LEU A 62 -4.14 -3.22 -0.44
CA LEU A 62 -4.97 -2.41 0.46
C LEU A 62 -4.97 -0.92 0.07
N HIS A 63 -3.81 -0.38 -0.35
CA HIS A 63 -3.73 0.98 -0.87
C HIS A 63 -4.55 1.17 -2.14
N VAL A 64 -4.49 0.21 -3.07
CA VAL A 64 -5.33 0.20 -4.28
C VAL A 64 -6.81 0.24 -3.91
N GLY A 65 -7.27 -0.55 -2.94
CA GLY A 65 -8.65 -0.49 -2.46
C GLY A 65 -9.04 0.90 -1.92
N GLY A 66 -8.11 1.58 -1.24
CA GLY A 66 -8.27 2.98 -0.83
C GLY A 66 -8.42 3.93 -2.02
N LEU A 67 -7.53 3.82 -3.01
CA LEU A 67 -7.57 4.63 -4.24
C LEU A 67 -8.87 4.41 -5.04
N GLU A 68 -9.33 3.17 -5.15
CA GLU A 68 -10.58 2.82 -5.82
C GLU A 68 -11.80 3.41 -5.11
N ALA A 69 -11.81 3.39 -3.78
CA ALA A 69 -12.87 4.03 -3.00
C ALA A 69 -12.89 5.55 -3.21
N LEU A 70 -11.73 6.20 -3.34
CA LEU A 70 -11.63 7.62 -3.70
C LEU A 70 -12.11 7.86 -5.15
N ALA A 71 -11.69 7.03 -6.09
CA ALA A 71 -12.13 7.10 -7.49
C ALA A 71 -13.66 7.01 -7.61
N GLU A 72 -14.27 6.10 -6.86
CA GLU A 72 -15.72 5.93 -6.84
C GLU A 72 -16.44 7.12 -6.21
N ALA A 73 -15.88 7.74 -5.16
CA ALA A 73 -16.43 8.96 -4.58
C ALA A 73 -16.41 10.13 -5.58
N VAL A 74 -15.31 10.30 -6.32
CA VAL A 74 -15.19 11.29 -7.39
C VAL A 74 -16.19 11.01 -8.51
N ARG A 75 -16.28 9.77 -8.98
CA ARG A 75 -17.22 9.36 -10.04
C ARG A 75 -18.67 9.65 -9.65
N LYS A 76 -19.09 9.26 -8.43
CA LYS A 76 -20.43 9.52 -7.91
C LYS A 76 -20.74 11.01 -7.81
N SER A 77 -19.80 11.81 -7.33
CA SER A 77 -19.97 13.26 -7.23
C SER A 77 -20.12 13.91 -8.61
N VAL A 78 -19.30 13.53 -9.58
CA VAL A 78 -19.37 14.09 -10.94
C VAL A 78 -20.62 13.62 -11.68
N ALA A 79 -21.00 12.35 -11.53
CA ALA A 79 -22.23 11.80 -12.13
C ALA A 79 -23.49 12.53 -11.63
N GLY A 80 -23.49 13.07 -10.42
CA GLY A 80 -24.59 13.89 -9.89
C GLY A 80 -24.89 15.17 -10.67
N PHE A 81 -23.95 15.65 -11.50
CA PHE A 81 -24.18 16.81 -12.38
C PHE A 81 -24.87 16.44 -13.71
N GLY A 82 -24.96 15.16 -14.07
CA GLY A 82 -25.52 14.72 -15.35
C GLY A 82 -24.88 15.42 -16.54
N ASP A 83 -25.71 15.91 -17.48
CA ASP A 83 -25.26 16.63 -18.68
C ASP A 83 -24.59 17.98 -18.38
N SER A 84 -24.70 18.49 -17.15
CA SER A 84 -24.04 19.74 -16.72
C SER A 84 -22.60 19.53 -16.25
N ALA A 85 -22.09 18.29 -16.23
CA ALA A 85 -20.71 18.00 -15.86
C ALA A 85 -19.74 18.64 -16.87
N THR A 86 -18.78 19.41 -16.34
CA THR A 86 -17.76 20.09 -17.15
C THR A 86 -16.72 19.10 -17.71
N GLN A 87 -16.05 19.51 -18.79
CA GLN A 87 -14.92 18.76 -19.34
C GLN A 87 -13.85 18.44 -18.27
N ALA A 88 -13.51 19.41 -17.42
CA ALA A 88 -12.53 19.22 -16.38
C ALA A 88 -12.96 18.17 -15.33
N GLN A 89 -14.25 18.09 -15.02
CA GLN A 89 -14.78 17.05 -14.12
C GLN A 89 -14.70 15.66 -14.77
N MET A 90 -15.07 15.55 -16.05
CA MET A 90 -14.94 14.28 -16.79
C MET A 90 -13.49 13.81 -16.89
N HIS A 91 -12.55 14.73 -17.15
CA HIS A 91 -11.12 14.42 -17.16
C HIS A 91 -10.64 13.87 -15.80
N ARG A 92 -11.09 14.44 -14.67
CA ARG A 92 -10.72 13.95 -13.33
C ARG A 92 -11.22 12.52 -13.11
N VAL A 93 -12.46 12.23 -13.50
CA VAL A 93 -13.05 10.88 -13.38
C VAL A 93 -12.23 9.88 -14.20
N ALA A 94 -11.96 10.18 -15.47
CA ALA A 94 -11.17 9.30 -16.33
C ALA A 94 -9.75 9.08 -15.77
N HIS A 95 -9.11 10.15 -15.29
CA HIS A 95 -7.74 10.09 -14.79
C HIS A 95 -7.64 9.24 -13.50
N ILE A 96 -8.49 9.49 -12.50
CA ILE A 96 -8.44 8.72 -11.25
C ILE A 96 -8.85 7.25 -11.46
N ALA A 97 -9.78 6.98 -12.38
CA ALA A 97 -10.14 5.62 -12.75
C ALA A 97 -8.97 4.88 -13.44
N GLY A 98 -8.25 5.55 -14.34
CA GLY A 98 -7.05 5.03 -14.98
C GLY A 98 -5.96 4.71 -13.96
N LEU A 99 -5.66 5.64 -13.05
CA LEU A 99 -4.69 5.42 -11.96
C LEU A 99 -5.05 4.19 -11.11
N ALA A 100 -6.32 4.09 -10.69
CA ALA A 100 -6.79 2.97 -9.89
C ALA A 100 -6.66 1.64 -10.63
N HIS A 101 -7.08 1.59 -11.90
CA HIS A 101 -7.00 0.37 -12.71
C HIS A 101 -5.55 -0.05 -12.98
N SER A 102 -4.67 0.89 -13.36
CA SER A 102 -3.25 0.59 -13.56
C SER A 102 -2.58 0.09 -12.28
N ALA A 103 -2.90 0.70 -11.13
CA ALA A 103 -2.35 0.28 -9.84
C ALA A 103 -2.79 -1.13 -9.46
N ARG A 104 -4.07 -1.47 -9.71
CA ARG A 104 -4.59 -2.83 -9.54
C ARG A 104 -3.82 -3.84 -10.41
N LEU A 105 -3.71 -3.57 -11.71
CA LEU A 105 -3.04 -4.50 -12.65
C LEU A 105 -1.59 -4.76 -12.25
N PHE A 106 -0.87 -3.72 -11.82
CA PHE A 106 0.52 -3.85 -11.38
C PHE A 106 0.63 -4.71 -10.12
N VAL A 107 -0.24 -4.50 -9.12
CA VAL A 107 -0.25 -5.33 -7.90
C VAL A 107 -0.65 -6.78 -8.20
N GLU A 108 -1.62 -7.00 -9.09
CA GLU A 108 -2.03 -8.34 -9.51
C GLU A 108 -0.89 -9.09 -10.20
N ASP A 109 -0.16 -8.44 -11.11
CA ASP A 109 1.01 -9.05 -11.74
C ASP A 109 2.11 -9.35 -10.71
N ALA A 110 2.47 -8.38 -9.85
CA ALA A 110 3.45 -8.60 -8.80
C ALA A 110 3.09 -9.77 -7.87
N ALA A 111 1.82 -9.89 -7.47
CA ALA A 111 1.34 -11.01 -6.67
C ALA A 111 1.49 -12.35 -7.41
N ILE A 112 1.12 -12.39 -8.71
CA ILE A 112 1.27 -13.59 -9.53
C ILE A 112 2.74 -14.01 -9.64
N GLN A 113 3.66 -13.07 -9.86
CA GLN A 113 5.07 -13.40 -10.03
C GLN A 113 5.72 -13.84 -8.70
N VAL A 114 5.47 -13.12 -7.61
CA VAL A 114 6.07 -13.41 -6.29
C VAL A 114 5.60 -14.73 -5.69
N GLU A 115 4.34 -15.10 -5.89
CA GLU A 115 3.77 -16.30 -5.27
C GLU A 115 4.12 -17.59 -6.04
N LYS A 116 4.91 -17.49 -7.11
CA LYS A 116 5.48 -18.66 -7.79
C LYS A 116 6.50 -19.38 -6.88
N PRO A 117 6.53 -20.72 -6.87
CA PRO A 117 7.52 -21.49 -6.10
C PRO A 117 8.98 -21.12 -6.41
N GLU A 118 9.25 -20.70 -7.65
CA GLU A 118 10.57 -20.35 -8.17
C GLU A 118 10.93 -18.85 -8.10
N ALA A 119 10.09 -18.03 -7.44
CA ALA A 119 10.30 -16.60 -7.31
C ALA A 119 11.63 -16.28 -6.61
N ARG A 120 12.36 -15.31 -7.17
CA ARG A 120 13.71 -14.89 -6.77
C ARG A 120 13.74 -13.37 -6.60
N ASP A 121 14.94 -12.81 -6.56
CA ASP A 121 15.18 -11.38 -6.29
C ASP A 121 14.49 -10.45 -7.30
N LEU A 122 14.30 -10.88 -8.56
CA LEU A 122 13.60 -10.07 -9.57
C LEU A 122 12.10 -9.98 -9.29
N GLU A 123 11.44 -11.06 -8.89
CA GLU A 123 10.02 -11.03 -8.51
C GLU A 123 9.80 -10.21 -7.23
N VAL A 124 10.74 -10.27 -6.28
CA VAL A 124 10.75 -9.37 -5.12
C VAL A 124 10.88 -7.92 -5.56
N ALA A 125 11.82 -7.62 -6.45
CA ALA A 125 12.01 -6.27 -7.00
C ALA A 125 10.75 -5.75 -7.73
N LEU A 126 10.01 -6.63 -8.42
CA LEU A 126 8.73 -6.29 -9.03
C LEU A 126 7.68 -5.88 -7.98
N SER A 127 7.60 -6.62 -6.87
CA SER A 127 6.71 -6.30 -5.73
C SER A 127 7.02 -4.94 -5.11
N LEU A 128 8.32 -4.65 -4.95
CA LEU A 128 8.80 -3.35 -4.46
C LEU A 128 8.47 -2.21 -5.44
N ALA A 129 8.69 -2.43 -6.74
CA ALA A 129 8.35 -1.47 -7.79
C ALA A 129 6.83 -1.23 -7.88
N ALA A 130 6.01 -2.28 -7.73
CA ALA A 130 4.56 -2.15 -7.69
C ALA A 130 4.11 -1.30 -6.49
N ARG A 131 4.75 -1.46 -5.32
CA ARG A 131 4.45 -0.64 -4.14
C ARG A 131 4.80 0.83 -4.33
N GLU A 132 5.92 1.14 -4.99
CA GLU A 132 6.30 2.50 -5.38
C GLU A 132 5.25 3.12 -6.32
N PHE A 133 4.91 2.41 -7.39
CA PHE A 133 3.91 2.87 -8.36
C PHE A 133 2.55 3.15 -7.70
N VAL A 134 2.10 2.24 -6.84
CA VAL A 134 0.85 2.39 -6.07
C VAL A 134 0.92 3.61 -5.16
N GLU A 135 2.07 3.93 -4.57
CA GLU A 135 2.21 5.14 -3.77
C GLU A 135 1.92 6.40 -4.58
N GLY A 136 2.61 6.54 -5.73
CA GLY A 136 2.45 7.68 -6.62
C GLY A 136 1.02 7.79 -7.16
N ALA A 137 0.39 6.66 -7.51
CA ALA A 137 -0.99 6.60 -7.94
C ALA A 137 -1.97 7.05 -6.83
N CYS A 138 -1.74 6.61 -5.59
CA CYS A 138 -2.58 7.01 -4.45
C CYS A 138 -2.42 8.50 -4.12
N LEU A 139 -1.20 9.03 -4.11
CA LEU A 139 -0.95 10.45 -3.88
C LEU A 139 -1.63 11.32 -4.94
N SER A 140 -1.54 10.91 -6.21
CA SER A 140 -2.23 11.58 -7.32
C SER A 140 -3.75 11.48 -7.19
N GLY A 141 -4.28 10.31 -6.81
CA GLY A 141 -5.71 10.10 -6.59
C GLY A 141 -6.27 10.92 -5.43
N ILE A 142 -5.53 11.06 -4.33
CA ILE A 142 -5.89 11.94 -3.21
C ILE A 142 -5.99 13.40 -3.71
N ALA A 143 -4.99 13.89 -4.44
CA ALA A 143 -5.01 15.26 -4.97
C ALA A 143 -6.17 15.49 -5.96
N ILE A 144 -6.48 14.52 -6.82
CA ILE A 144 -7.65 14.59 -7.72
C ILE A 144 -8.94 14.64 -6.91
N THR A 145 -9.06 13.83 -5.86
CA THR A 145 -10.24 13.77 -5.00
C THR A 145 -10.48 15.09 -4.29
N ASP A 146 -9.44 15.66 -3.68
CA ASP A 146 -9.54 16.96 -3.00
C ASP A 146 -9.94 18.07 -3.97
N ARG A 147 -9.42 18.03 -5.20
CA ARG A 147 -9.79 19.02 -6.22
C ARG A 147 -11.22 18.80 -6.76
N ALA A 148 -11.70 17.57 -6.82
CA ALA A 148 -13.02 17.23 -7.35
C ALA A 148 -14.14 17.49 -6.33
N LEU A 149 -13.90 17.19 -5.05
CA LEU A 149 -14.89 17.26 -3.99
C LEU A 149 -14.77 18.54 -3.14
N GLY A 150 -13.64 19.23 -3.22
CA GLY A 150 -13.38 20.42 -2.42
C GLY A 150 -13.42 20.13 -0.92
N THR A 151 -14.03 21.01 -0.14
CA THR A 151 -14.12 20.86 1.32
C THR A 151 -14.86 19.58 1.76
N HIS A 152 -15.70 18.98 0.90
CA HIS A 152 -16.38 17.73 1.22
C HIS A 152 -15.42 16.54 1.45
N SER A 153 -14.21 16.54 0.87
CA SER A 153 -13.21 15.50 1.15
C SER A 153 -12.56 15.64 2.55
N PHE A 154 -12.82 16.73 3.25
CA PHE A 154 -12.34 17.02 4.61
C PHE A 154 -13.45 17.04 5.66
N SER A 155 -14.71 16.88 5.25
CA SER A 155 -15.86 16.88 6.16
C SER A 155 -15.82 15.65 7.07
N THR A 156 -15.49 15.88 8.34
CA THR A 156 -15.36 14.83 9.36
C THR A 156 -16.60 13.93 9.41
N GLY A 157 -16.37 12.62 9.46
CA GLY A 157 -17.44 11.63 9.57
C GLY A 157 -17.92 11.08 8.23
N GLN A 158 -17.55 11.73 7.11
CA GLN A 158 -17.81 11.20 5.78
C GLN A 158 -16.86 10.04 5.45
N THR A 159 -17.37 9.05 4.72
CA THR A 159 -16.56 7.89 4.31
C THR A 159 -15.36 8.31 3.46
N VAL A 160 -15.52 9.28 2.55
CA VAL A 160 -14.42 9.77 1.71
C VAL A 160 -13.33 10.44 2.54
N GLU A 161 -13.70 11.21 3.59
CA GLU A 161 -12.73 11.83 4.50
C GLU A 161 -11.93 10.77 5.27
N ARG A 162 -12.60 9.74 5.79
CA ARG A 162 -11.93 8.62 6.47
C ARG A 162 -10.97 7.87 5.55
N VAL A 163 -11.42 7.48 4.35
CA VAL A 163 -10.55 6.80 3.38
C VAL A 163 -9.36 7.68 3.02
N ARG A 164 -9.60 8.96 2.71
CA ARG A 164 -8.55 9.90 2.31
C ARG A 164 -7.49 10.04 3.41
N ARG A 165 -7.90 10.29 4.66
CA ARG A 165 -6.97 10.50 5.78
C ARG A 165 -6.20 9.22 6.13
N ASP A 166 -6.89 8.08 6.14
CA ASP A 166 -6.30 6.81 6.56
C ASP A 166 -5.33 6.33 5.48
N LEU A 167 -5.67 6.45 4.19
CA LEU A 167 -4.76 6.20 3.08
C LEU A 167 -3.55 7.13 3.12
N SER A 168 -3.75 8.43 3.35
CA SER A 168 -2.63 9.40 3.44
C SER A 168 -1.61 9.03 4.52
N PHE A 169 -2.10 8.50 5.64
CA PHE A 169 -1.25 8.01 6.72
C PHE A 169 -0.61 6.66 6.35
N PHE A 170 -1.39 5.71 5.84
CA PHE A 170 -0.94 4.35 5.57
C PHE A 170 0.17 4.30 4.51
N LEU A 171 0.15 5.21 3.54
CA LEU A 171 1.22 5.34 2.53
C LEU A 171 2.60 5.64 3.14
N ARG A 172 2.67 6.20 4.36
CA ARG A 172 3.93 6.49 5.06
C ARG A 172 4.52 5.27 5.79
N GLN A 173 3.83 4.14 5.78
CA GLN A 173 4.40 2.89 6.26
C GLN A 173 5.32 2.29 5.20
N ALA A 174 6.40 1.67 5.68
CA ALA A 174 7.56 1.17 4.95
C ALA A 174 8.64 2.23 4.64
N ASP A 175 9.90 1.86 4.88
CA ASP A 175 11.07 2.51 4.30
C ASP A 175 11.08 2.29 2.77
N LEU A 176 10.31 3.12 2.07
CA LEU A 176 10.09 2.97 0.65
C LEU A 176 11.35 3.30 -0.16
N ASP A 177 12.12 4.29 0.29
CA ASP A 177 13.40 4.67 -0.34
C ASP A 177 14.40 3.51 -0.30
N GLY A 178 14.59 2.88 0.86
CA GLY A 178 15.45 1.69 0.99
C GLY A 178 14.97 0.52 0.13
N LYS A 179 13.66 0.32 0.05
CA LYS A 179 13.05 -0.71 -0.83
C LYS A 179 13.28 -0.43 -2.30
N LEU A 180 13.12 0.81 -2.75
CA LEU A 180 13.32 1.17 -4.14
C LEU A 180 14.80 1.08 -4.52
N GLN A 181 15.71 1.39 -3.60
CA GLN A 181 17.14 1.12 -3.79
C GLN A 181 17.40 -0.37 -4.05
N ARG A 182 16.80 -1.27 -3.25
CA ARG A 182 16.94 -2.71 -3.42
C ARG A 182 16.40 -3.18 -4.78
N ALA A 183 15.22 -2.70 -5.17
CA ALA A 183 14.65 -3.01 -6.48
C ALA A 183 15.57 -2.56 -7.62
N GLY A 184 16.14 -1.35 -7.53
CA GLY A 184 17.10 -0.83 -8.50
C GLY A 184 18.37 -1.67 -8.58
N GLN A 185 18.89 -2.16 -7.45
CA GLN A 185 20.05 -3.06 -7.43
C GLN A 185 19.77 -4.37 -8.15
N SER A 186 18.64 -5.02 -7.89
CA SER A 186 18.23 -6.25 -8.58
C SER A 186 18.08 -6.03 -10.09
N LEU A 187 17.50 -4.89 -10.48
CA LEU A 187 17.38 -4.50 -11.89
C LEU A 187 18.73 -4.33 -12.58
N CYS A 188 19.69 -3.65 -11.94
CA CYS A 188 21.03 -3.45 -12.50
C CYS A 188 21.87 -4.73 -12.59
N GLN A 189 21.52 -5.77 -11.84
CA GLN A 189 22.20 -7.07 -11.87
C GLN A 189 21.65 -8.00 -12.96
N SER A 190 20.50 -7.67 -13.55
CA SER A 190 19.91 -8.45 -14.63
C SER A 190 20.55 -8.14 -15.97
N ASP A 191 20.78 -9.18 -16.77
CA ASP A 191 21.25 -9.07 -18.15
C ASP A 191 20.09 -8.87 -19.15
N SER A 192 18.83 -8.93 -18.69
CA SER A 192 17.65 -8.78 -19.55
C SER A 192 17.31 -7.31 -19.82
N PRO A 193 16.87 -6.96 -21.05
CA PRO A 193 16.31 -5.63 -21.32
C PRO A 193 15.10 -5.33 -20.41
N VAL A 194 14.89 -4.06 -20.06
CA VAL A 194 13.80 -3.61 -19.16
C VAL A 194 12.41 -4.09 -19.62
N GLY A 195 12.17 -4.20 -20.93
CA GLY A 195 10.89 -4.68 -21.46
C GLY A 195 10.63 -6.19 -21.28
N GLU A 196 11.66 -6.96 -20.94
CA GLU A 196 11.63 -8.42 -20.82
C GLU A 196 11.99 -8.92 -19.40
N ILE A 197 12.44 -8.02 -18.53
CA ILE A 197 13.06 -8.33 -17.24
C ILE A 197 12.12 -9.01 -16.23
N TRP A 198 10.82 -8.76 -16.33
CA TRP A 198 9.82 -9.27 -15.39
C TRP A 198 9.18 -10.59 -15.82
N HIS A 199 9.43 -11.01 -17.07
CA HIS A 199 8.75 -12.14 -17.70
C HIS A 199 9.75 -13.03 -18.44
N SER A 200 10.86 -13.35 -17.80
CA SER A 200 11.81 -14.32 -18.33
C SER A 200 11.09 -15.66 -18.60
N ARG A 201 11.20 -16.15 -19.83
CA ARG A 201 10.56 -17.37 -20.33
C ARG A 201 11.01 -18.62 -19.59
#